data_AF-A0A4U5W6D3-F1
#
_entry.id   AF-A0A4U5W6D3-F1
#
_cell.length_a   1.000
_cell.length_b   1.000
_cell.length_c   1.000
_cell.angle_alpha   90.00
_cell.angle_beta   90.00
_cell.angle_gamma   90.00
#
_symmetry.space_group_name_H-M   'P 1'
#
loop_
_entity.id
_entity.type
_entity.pdbx_description
1 polymer ?
#
loop_
_entity_poly.entity_id
_entity_poly.type
_entity_poly.pdbx_seq_one_letter_code
_entity_poly.pdbx_strand_id
1 'polypeptide(L)'
;MCRSLHRNWANYDAAAAETARKNLNAKNTACRGLTRPSDSYQCDEYPFASTQEGAGKGDGNFSVRYVPGTENEQAGRELGSWYGADRILHNDLYGMYVE
;
A
#
# COMPACT_ATOMS: atom_id res chain seq x y z
N MET A 1 14.29 -10.47 -8.76
CA MET A 1 12.95 -10.87 -9.23
C MET A 1 11.95 -9.96 -8.54
N CYS A 2 11.10 -9.27 -9.30
CA CYS A 2 10.09 -8.37 -8.74
C CYS A 2 9.00 -9.18 -8.02
N ARG A 3 8.52 -8.72 -6.86
CA ARG A 3 7.42 -9.38 -6.12
C ARG A 3 6.14 -9.24 -6.92
N SER A 4 5.44 -10.35 -7.15
CA SER A 4 4.09 -10.37 -7.73
C SER A 4 3.09 -9.71 -6.79
N LEU A 5 2.41 -8.66 -7.26
CA LEU A 5 1.37 -7.94 -6.53
C LEU A 5 0.04 -8.06 -7.27
N HIS A 6 -1.04 -8.28 -6.53
CA HIS A 6 -2.39 -8.24 -7.09
C HIS A 6 -3.09 -6.98 -6.62
N ARG A 7 -3.69 -6.25 -7.54
CA ARG A 7 -4.42 -5.01 -7.24
C ARG A 7 -5.63 -5.30 -6.38
N ASN A 8 -5.73 -4.61 -5.23
CA ASN A 8 -6.95 -4.54 -4.44
C ASN A 8 -7.61 -3.17 -4.63
N TRP A 9 -8.58 -3.11 -5.55
CA TRP A 9 -9.42 -1.91 -5.70
C TRP A 9 -10.55 -1.91 -4.67
N ALA A 10 -10.43 -1.07 -3.64
CA ALA A 10 -11.33 -1.06 -2.47
C ALA A 10 -12.81 -0.76 -2.81
N ASN A 11 -13.10 -0.18 -3.97
CA ASN A 11 -14.47 0.13 -4.41
C ASN A 11 -15.10 -1.00 -5.26
N TYR A 12 -14.41 -2.14 -5.41
CA TYR A 12 -14.92 -3.28 -6.18
C TYR A 12 -16.09 -3.95 -5.46
N ASP A 13 -15.88 -4.37 -4.21
CA ASP A 13 -16.89 -5.00 -3.36
C ASP A 13 -16.55 -4.85 -1.86
N ALA A 14 -17.39 -5.40 -0.99
CA ALA A 14 -17.19 -5.36 0.45
C ALA A 14 -15.94 -6.11 0.91
N ALA A 15 -15.53 -7.17 0.21
CA ALA A 15 -14.33 -7.93 0.55
C ALA A 15 -13.07 -7.13 0.24
N ALA A 16 -13.03 -6.43 -0.90
CA ALA A 16 -11.93 -5.55 -1.29
C ALA A 16 -11.79 -4.36 -0.32
N ALA A 17 -12.91 -3.76 0.09
CA ALA A 17 -12.93 -2.72 1.12
C ALA A 17 -12.39 -3.23 2.46
N GLU A 18 -12.78 -4.43 2.86
CA GLU A 18 -12.31 -5.08 4.08
C GLU A 18 -10.80 -5.40 4.01
N THR A 19 -10.30 -5.88 2.88
CA THR A 19 -8.86 -6.10 2.65
C THR A 19 -8.07 -4.80 2.81
N ALA A 20 -8.52 -3.71 2.18
CA ALA A 20 -7.87 -2.41 2.32
C ALA A 20 -7.85 -1.93 3.77
N ARG A 21 -8.97 -2.09 4.50
CA ARG A 21 -9.08 -1.74 5.92
C ARG A 21 -8.12 -2.56 6.79
N LYS A 22 -8.02 -3.87 6.56
CA LYS A 22 -7.05 -4.75 7.26
C LYS A 22 -5.62 -4.31 7.00
N ASN A 23 -5.28 -4.01 5.74
CA ASN A 23 -3.96 -3.55 5.37
C ASN A 23 -3.61 -2.23 6.08
N LEU A 24 -4.48 -1.24 6.03
CA LEU A 24 -4.29 0.06 6.70
C LEU A 24 -4.12 -0.10 8.22
N ASN A 25 -4.94 -0.94 8.85
CA ASN A 25 -4.85 -1.19 10.30
C ASN A 25 -3.54 -1.87 10.70
N ALA A 26 -3.11 -2.89 9.96
CA ALA A 26 -1.85 -3.59 10.21
C ALA A 26 -0.64 -2.66 9.99
N LYS A 27 -0.65 -1.88 8.90
CA LYS A 27 0.34 -0.83 8.62
C LYS A 27 0.43 0.20 9.75
N ASN A 28 -0.72 0.72 10.20
CA ASN A 28 -0.76 1.72 11.27
C ASN A 28 -0.25 1.13 12.59
N THR A 29 -0.58 -0.13 12.88
CA THR A 29 -0.10 -0.85 14.06
C THR A 29 1.41 -1.00 14.04
N ALA A 30 1.99 -1.40 12.90
CA ALA A 30 3.43 -1.54 12.75
C ALA A 30 4.15 -0.19 12.92
N CYS A 31 3.64 0.89 12.33
CA CYS A 31 4.25 2.21 12.47
C CYS A 31 4.17 2.80 13.87
N ARG A 32 3.17 2.44 14.69
CA ARG A 32 3.14 2.84 16.10
C ARG A 32 4.33 2.31 16.90
N GLY A 33 4.99 1.25 16.41
CA GLY A 33 6.23 0.72 17.00
C GLY A 33 7.50 1.47 16.57
N LEU A 34 7.40 2.47 15.69
CA LEU A 34 8.54 3.23 15.16
C LEU A 34 8.54 4.67 15.68
N THR A 35 9.73 5.28 15.76
CA THR A 35 9.86 6.70 16.06
C THR A 35 9.48 7.54 14.85
N ARG A 36 8.44 8.37 14.97
CA ARG A 36 8.06 9.35 13.95
C ARG A 36 9.01 10.55 14.00
N PRO A 37 9.72 10.91 12.91
CA PRO A 37 10.67 12.03 12.93
C PRO A 37 10.01 13.38 13.23
N SER A 38 8.84 13.64 12.63
CA SER A 38 8.01 14.82 12.89
C SER A 38 6.59 14.61 12.37
N ASP A 39 5.69 15.54 12.68
CA ASP A 39 4.30 15.46 12.21
C ASP A 39 4.13 15.63 10.68
N SER A 40 5.16 16.09 9.98
CA SER A 40 5.15 16.15 8.51
C SER A 40 5.48 14.81 7.85
N TYR A 41 5.85 13.77 8.61
CA TYR A 41 6.14 12.44 8.08
C TYR A 41 4.91 11.53 8.14
N GLN A 42 4.68 10.76 7.08
CA GLN A 42 3.61 9.79 7.00
C GLN A 42 4.20 8.38 7.00
N CYS A 43 3.44 7.44 7.55
CA CYS A 43 3.79 6.03 7.49
C CYS A 43 3.52 5.53 6.07
N ASP A 44 4.56 5.11 5.37
CA ASP A 44 4.49 4.44 4.06
C ASP A 44 4.54 2.92 4.24
N GLU A 45 4.03 2.17 3.27
CA GLU A 45 4.01 0.72 3.30
C GLU A 45 4.29 0.03 1.96
N TYR A 46 5.00 -1.09 2.05
CA TYR A 46 5.16 -2.00 0.93
C TYR A 46 5.04 -3.47 1.41
N PRO A 47 4.17 -4.29 0.79
CA PRO A 47 3.23 -3.96 -0.28
C PRO A 47 2.14 -2.96 0.14
N PHE A 48 1.63 -2.22 -0.84
CA PHE A 48 0.68 -1.11 -0.62
C PHE A 48 -0.63 -1.59 0.02
N ALA A 49 -1.32 -0.73 0.78
CA ALA A 49 -2.66 -1.07 1.31
C ALA A 49 -3.68 -1.45 0.23
N SER A 50 -3.40 -1.08 -1.00
CA SER A 50 -4.22 -1.31 -2.17
C SER A 50 -3.75 -2.53 -3.01
N THR A 51 -3.13 -3.51 -2.32
CA THR A 51 -2.76 -4.84 -2.82
C THR A 51 -3.39 -5.97 -2.00
N GLN A 52 -3.49 -7.17 -2.58
CA GLN A 52 -3.85 -8.39 -1.83
C GLN A 52 -2.72 -8.85 -0.88
N GLU A 53 -1.47 -8.48 -1.20
CA GLU A 53 -0.25 -8.83 -0.44
C GLU A 53 0.11 -7.82 0.66
N GLY A 54 -0.76 -6.83 0.91
CA GLY A 54 -0.52 -5.80 1.92
C GLY A 54 -0.44 -6.35 3.35
N ALA A 55 -0.08 -5.48 4.29
CA ALA A 55 0.20 -5.84 5.68
C ALA A 55 -0.92 -6.65 6.39
N GLY A 56 -2.17 -6.49 5.96
CA GLY A 56 -3.35 -7.17 6.49
C GLY A 56 -3.47 -8.64 6.10
N LYS A 57 -2.62 -9.12 5.18
CA LYS A 57 -2.51 -10.55 4.82
C LYS A 57 -2.07 -11.42 6.00
N GLY A 58 -1.36 -10.84 6.98
CA GLY A 58 -1.00 -11.51 8.23
C GLY A 58 0.15 -12.52 8.10
N ASP A 59 0.91 -12.47 7.00
CA ASP A 59 2.08 -13.33 6.76
C ASP A 59 3.40 -12.70 7.19
N GLY A 60 3.36 -11.47 7.76
CA GLY A 60 4.54 -10.72 8.19
C GLY A 60 5.40 -10.16 7.05
N ASN A 61 5.02 -10.37 5.78
CA ASN A 61 5.82 -10.01 4.62
C ASN A 61 5.49 -8.59 4.13
N PHE A 62 5.75 -7.60 4.97
CA PHE A 62 5.62 -6.19 4.62
C PHE A 62 6.67 -5.36 5.36
N SER A 63 6.93 -4.15 4.87
CA SER A 63 7.75 -3.15 5.54
C SER A 63 6.97 -1.86 5.68
N VAL A 64 7.25 -1.13 6.74
CA VAL A 64 6.75 0.23 6.94
C VAL A 64 7.90 1.18 7.23
N ARG A 65 7.76 2.43 6.82
CA ARG A 65 8.74 3.49 7.12
C ARG A 65 8.05 4.84 7.21
N TYR A 66 8.46 5.67 8.15
CA TYR A 66 8.11 7.09 8.10
C TYR A 66 8.92 7.77 7.00
N VAL A 67 8.23 8.33 6.00
CA VAL A 67 8.80 9.13 4.91
C VAL A 67 8.14 10.53 4.93
N PRO A 68 8.74 11.56 4.33
CA PRO A 68 8.13 12.87 4.37
C PRO A 68 6.80 12.88 3.58
N GLY A 69 5.81 13.55 4.15
CA GLY A 69 4.39 13.37 3.78
C GLY A 69 4.08 13.86 2.38
N THR A 70 4.72 14.94 1.93
CA THR A 70 4.52 15.48 0.57
C THR A 70 4.87 14.46 -0.50
N GLU A 71 6.00 13.78 -0.34
CA GLU A 71 6.49 12.73 -1.24
C GLU A 71 5.59 11.49 -1.17
N ASN A 72 5.18 11.09 0.04
CA ASN A 72 4.27 9.96 0.24
C ASN A 72 2.93 10.16 -0.48
N GLU A 73 2.34 11.34 -0.31
CA GLU A 73 1.07 11.68 -0.95
C GLU A 73 1.20 11.77 -2.47
N GLN A 74 2.32 12.31 -2.97
CA GLN A 74 2.57 12.39 -4.40
C GLN A 74 2.70 10.99 -5.01
N ALA A 75 3.50 10.11 -4.40
CA ALA A 75 3.64 8.72 -4.82
C ALA A 75 2.29 7.99 -4.82
N GLY A 76 1.46 8.21 -3.79
CA GLY A 76 0.10 7.64 -3.73
C GLY A 76 -0.82 8.13 -4.85
N ARG A 77 -0.76 9.42 -5.22
CA ARG A 77 -1.52 9.99 -6.35
C ARG A 77 -1.06 9.42 -7.69
N GLU A 78 0.25 9.31 -7.89
CA GLU A 78 0.84 8.73 -9.11
C GLU A 78 0.49 7.25 -9.25
N LEU A 79 0.64 6.47 -8.17
CA LEU A 79 0.25 5.07 -8.12
C LEU A 79 -1.25 4.88 -8.46
N GLY A 80 -2.11 5.72 -7.87
CA GLY A 80 -3.55 5.75 -8.16
C GLY A 80 -3.86 6.04 -9.62
N SER A 81 -3.15 7.02 -10.20
CA SER A 81 -3.31 7.45 -11.59
C SER A 81 -2.82 6.36 -12.56
N TRP A 82 -1.70 5.72 -12.25
CA TRP A 82 -1.14 4.62 -13.02
C TRP A 82 -2.09 3.42 -13.09
N TYR A 83 -2.72 3.02 -11.97
CA TYR A 83 -3.74 1.97 -12.00
C TYR A 83 -4.87 2.27 -12.99
N GLY A 84 -5.28 3.54 -13.10
CA GLY A 84 -6.31 3.97 -14.05
C GLY A 84 -5.81 4.01 -15.49
N ALA A 85 -4.63 4.59 -15.72
CA ALA A 85 -4.04 4.77 -17.05
C ALA A 85 -3.77 3.42 -17.74
N ASP A 86 -3.20 2.47 -17.01
CA ASP A 86 -2.85 1.15 -17.54
C ASP A 86 -3.97 0.11 -17.34
N ARG A 87 -5.11 0.54 -16.77
CA ARG A 87 -6.27 -0.30 -16.49
C ARG A 87 -5.92 -1.54 -15.65
N ILE A 88 -5.12 -1.37 -14.62
CA ILE A 88 -4.82 -2.41 -13.64
C ILE A 88 -6.06 -2.57 -12.74
N LEU A 89 -6.90 -3.55 -13.07
CA LEU A 89 -8.19 -3.81 -12.43
C LEU A 89 -8.03 -4.62 -11.14
N HIS A 90 -9.12 -4.76 -10.39
CA HIS A 90 -9.15 -5.63 -9.22
C HIS A 90 -8.67 -7.06 -9.56
N ASN A 91 -7.75 -7.60 -8.76
CA ASN A 91 -7.04 -8.87 -8.95
C ASN A 91 -6.06 -8.97 -10.12
N ASP A 92 -5.84 -7.90 -10.89
CA ASP A 92 -4.79 -7.93 -11.91
C ASP A 92 -3.41 -8.02 -11.25
N LEU A 93 -2.54 -8.83 -11.87
CA LEU A 93 -1.15 -9.01 -11.49
C LEU A 93 -0.29 -7.87 -12.05
N TYR A 94 0.52 -7.26 -11.20
CA TYR A 94 1.53 -6.27 -11.58
C TYR A 94 2.78 -6.40 -10.70
N GLY A 95 3.82 -5.63 -11.02
CA GLY A 95 5.04 -5.55 -10.23
C GLY A 95 5.60 -4.13 -10.20
N MET A 96 6.35 -3.80 -9.15
CA MET A 96 7.06 -2.54 -8.99
C MET A 96 8.55 -2.72 -9.26
N TYR A 97 9.11 -1.94 -10.17
CA TYR A 97 10.54 -1.91 -10.44
C TYR A 97 11.10 -0.55 -10.06
N VAL A 98 12.25 -0.54 -9.39
CA VAL A 98 12.99 0.66 -8.99
C VAL A 98 14.42 0.46 -9.49
N GLU A 99 14.92 1.45 -10.22
CA GLU A 99 16.28 1.47 -10.80
C GLU A 99 17.36 1.85 -9.78
#